data_AF-A0A354G331-F1
#
_entry.id   AF-A0A354G331-F1
#
_cell.length_a   1.000
_cell.length_b   1.000
_cell.length_c   1.000
_cell.angle_alpha   90.00
_cell.angle_beta   90.00
_cell.angle_gamma   90.00
#
_symmetry.space_group_name_H-M   'P 1'
#
loop_
_entity.id
_entity.type
_entity.pdbx_description
1 polymer ?
#
loop_
_entity_poly.entity_id
_entity_poly.type
_entity_poly.pdbx_seq_one_letter_code
_entity_poly.pdbx_strand_id
1 'polypeptide(L)'
;MEPATPQKTISESASKVTVFLLLMFYPVGLIVMWFWPKWKLWIKIGLTLIPVIFIGAGLIVLASLDSTLDDKLRPLRNCIDACKSDTENKLCVRTCEEKFIEDNTLGY
;
A
#
# COMPACT_ATOMS: atom_id res chain seq x y z
N MET A 1 24.94 23.46 -25.17
CA MET A 1 24.69 22.20 -25.90
C MET A 1 24.80 21.09 -24.89
N GLU A 2 23.70 20.84 -24.17
CA GLU A 2 23.60 19.75 -23.21
C GLU A 2 23.12 18.50 -23.96
N PRO A 3 23.73 17.32 -23.75
CA PRO A 3 23.30 16.11 -24.43
C PRO A 3 21.97 15.63 -23.83
N ALA A 4 20.92 15.60 -24.66
CA ALA A 4 19.66 14.95 -24.34
C ALA A 4 19.90 13.46 -24.15
N THR A 5 19.86 13.00 -22.90
CA THR A 5 19.83 11.57 -22.58
C THR A 5 18.52 10.98 -23.09
N PRO A 6 18.54 9.83 -23.77
CA PRO A 6 17.33 9.22 -24.30
C PRO A 6 16.43 8.81 -23.13
N GLN A 7 15.28 9.49 -22.99
CA GLN A 7 14.20 9.02 -22.14
C GLN A 7 13.75 7.66 -22.65
N LYS A 8 14.14 6.62 -21.92
CA LYS A 8 13.61 5.27 -22.09
C LYS A 8 12.12 5.35 -21.73
N THR A 9 11.26 5.50 -22.73
CA THR A 9 9.81 5.29 -22.60
C THR A 9 9.61 3.85 -22.18
N ILE A 10 9.57 3.60 -20.86
CA ILE A 10 9.09 2.36 -20.30
C ILE A 10 7.62 2.30 -20.73
N SER A 11 7.35 1.54 -21.79
CA SER A 11 5.99 1.33 -22.30
C SER A 11 5.15 0.82 -21.14
N GLU A 12 4.30 1.69 -20.60
CA GLU A 12 3.39 1.42 -19.48
C GLU A 12 2.58 0.14 -19.74
N SER A 13 2.24 -0.09 -21.00
CA SER A 13 1.56 -1.28 -21.51
C SER A 13 2.39 -2.56 -21.34
N ALA A 14 3.70 -2.51 -21.61
CA ALA A 14 4.57 -3.67 -21.46
C ALA A 14 4.75 -4.05 -19.97
N SER A 15 4.81 -3.07 -19.07
CA SER A 15 4.83 -3.32 -17.62
C SER A 15 3.52 -3.95 -17.15
N LYS A 16 2.37 -3.46 -17.61
CA LYS A 16 1.06 -4.01 -17.20
C LYS A 16 0.85 -5.45 -17.66
N VAL A 17 1.24 -5.77 -18.90
CA VAL A 17 1.17 -7.15 -19.42
C VAL A 17 2.11 -8.06 -18.65
N THR A 18 3.34 -7.62 -18.37
CA THR A 18 4.30 -8.42 -17.60
C THR A 18 3.81 -8.70 -16.17
N VAL A 19 3.23 -7.69 -15.50
CA VAL A 19 2.66 -7.86 -14.15
C VAL A 19 1.49 -8.83 -14.17
N PHE A 20 0.59 -8.73 -15.15
CA PHE A 20 -0.55 -9.64 -15.30
C PHE A 20 -0.10 -11.09 -15.58
N LEU A 21 0.89 -11.26 -16.45
CA LEU A 21 1.49 -12.56 -16.75
C LEU A 21 2.15 -13.16 -15.50
N LEU A 22 2.91 -12.36 -14.74
CA LEU A 22 3.49 -12.80 -13.47
C LEU A 22 2.41 -13.23 -12.48
N LEU A 23 1.34 -12.45 -12.34
CA LEU A 23 0.22 -12.74 -11.43
C LEU A 23 -0.48 -14.05 -11.76
N MET A 24 -0.56 -14.42 -13.05
CA MET A 24 -1.15 -15.71 -13.49
C MET A 24 -0.16 -16.88 -13.39
N PHE A 25 1.10 -16.69 -13.80
CA PHE A 25 2.08 -17.79 -13.82
C PHE A 25 2.63 -18.12 -12.44
N TYR A 26 2.73 -17.13 -11.54
CA TYR A 26 3.21 -17.33 -10.19
C TYR A 26 2.36 -18.33 -9.39
N PRO A 27 1.02 -18.22 -9.28
CA PRO A 27 0.20 -19.21 -8.58
C PRO A 27 0.20 -20.54 -9.31
N VAL A 28 0.20 -20.56 -10.64
CA VAL A 28 0.25 -21.79 -11.43
C VAL A 28 1.54 -22.56 -11.17
N GLY A 29 2.69 -21.90 -11.17
CA GLY A 29 3.98 -22.50 -10.84
C GLY A 29 4.02 -23.05 -9.41
N LEU A 30 3.39 -22.34 -8.47
CA LEU A 30 3.31 -22.73 -7.07
C LEU A 30 2.39 -23.95 -6.86
N ILE A 31 1.27 -24.03 -7.59
CA ILE A 31 0.36 -25.18 -7.61
C ILE A 31 1.03 -26.41 -8.24
N VAL A 32 1.70 -26.24 -9.38
CA VAL A 32 2.44 -27.33 -10.05
C VAL A 32 3.54 -27.88 -9.14
N MET A 33 4.24 -27.00 -8.40
CA MET A 33 5.24 -27.41 -7.42
C MET A 33 4.64 -28.19 -6.24
N TRP A 34 3.41 -27.87 -5.81
CA TRP A 34 2.71 -28.63 -4.78
C TRP A 34 2.27 -30.01 -5.25
N PHE A 35 1.82 -30.11 -6.52
CA PHE A 35 1.41 -31.35 -7.15
C PHE A 35 2.58 -32.31 -7.41
N TRP A 36 3.83 -31.82 -7.34
CA TRP A 36 5.03 -32.65 -7.46
C TRP A 36 5.40 -33.30 -6.10
N PRO A 37 5.30 -34.64 -5.97
CA PRO A 37 5.48 -35.33 -4.69
C PRO A 37 6.95 -35.54 -4.29
N LYS A 38 7.90 -35.24 -5.18
CA LYS A 38 9.34 -35.44 -4.90
C LYS A 38 9.92 -34.51 -3.83
N TRP A 39 9.23 -33.42 -3.48
CA TRP A 39 9.77 -32.41 -2.58
C TRP A 39 9.31 -32.64 -1.14
N LYS A 40 10.26 -32.57 -0.19
CA LYS A 40 9.95 -32.57 1.25
C LYS A 40 9.07 -31.36 1.58
N LEU A 41 8.05 -31.59 2.41
CA LEU A 41 7.04 -30.61 2.80
C LEU A 41 7.65 -29.30 3.34
N TRP A 42 8.76 -29.39 4.09
CA TRP A 42 9.52 -28.25 4.60
C TRP A 42 10.06 -27.32 3.51
N ILE A 43 10.51 -27.89 2.38
CA ILE A 43 11.04 -27.10 1.26
C ILE A 43 9.90 -26.40 0.54
N LYS A 44 8.73 -27.05 0.42
CA LYS A 44 7.52 -26.43 -0.15
C LYS A 44 7.11 -25.23 0.69
N ILE A 45 7.02 -25.39 2.00
CA ILE A 45 6.63 -24.29 2.92
C ILE A 45 7.65 -23.15 2.82
N GLY A 46 8.95 -23.42 2.95
CA GLY A 46 9.99 -22.39 2.87
C GLY A 46 9.97 -21.60 1.56
N LEU A 47 9.83 -22.29 0.42
CA LEU A 47 9.80 -21.62 -0.89
C LEU A 47 8.52 -20.78 -1.10
N THR A 48 7.40 -21.19 -0.50
CA THR A 48 6.17 -20.37 -0.54
C THR A 48 6.19 -19.21 0.44
N LEU A 49 6.87 -19.37 1.57
CA LEU A 49 6.92 -18.35 2.62
C LEU A 49 7.74 -17.14 2.20
N ILE A 50 8.89 -17.35 1.55
CA ILE A 50 9.78 -16.27 1.09
C ILE A 50 9.04 -15.21 0.24
N PRO A 51 8.40 -15.57 -0.88
CA PRO A 51 7.70 -14.59 -1.71
C PRO A 51 6.47 -14.00 -1.01
N VAL A 52 5.78 -14.76 -0.15
CA VAL A 52 4.67 -14.21 0.67
C VAL A 52 5.18 -13.12 1.62
N ILE A 53 6.32 -13.34 2.27
CA ILE A 53 6.96 -12.35 3.15
C ILE A 53 7.40 -11.13 2.33
N PHE A 54 8.01 -11.35 1.16
CA PHE A 54 8.44 -10.25 0.28
C PHE A 54 7.27 -9.40 -0.21
N ILE A 55 6.17 -10.03 -0.65
CA ILE A 55 4.96 -9.33 -1.08
C ILE A 55 4.34 -8.59 0.11
N GLY A 56 4.21 -9.24 1.27
CA GLY A 56 3.68 -8.63 2.48
C GLY A 56 4.49 -7.41 2.93
N ALA A 57 5.82 -7.53 2.97
CA ALA A 57 6.72 -6.42 3.29
C ALA A 57 6.62 -5.29 2.25
N GLY A 58 6.55 -5.63 0.96
CA GLY A 58 6.36 -4.65 -0.11
C GLY A 58 5.04 -3.88 0.03
N LEU A 59 3.95 -4.57 0.36
CA LEU A 59 2.65 -3.92 0.62
C LEU A 59 2.68 -3.01 1.84
N ILE A 60 3.36 -3.42 2.92
CA ILE A 60 3.52 -2.56 4.12
C ILE A 60 4.30 -1.30 3.77
N VAL A 61 5.39 -1.43 3.00
CA VAL A 61 6.18 -0.27 2.54
C VAL A 61 5.33 0.63 1.66
N LEU A 62 4.58 0.08 0.70
CA LEU A 62 3.68 0.86 -0.15
C LEU A 62 2.60 1.58 0.66
N ALA A 63 1.98 0.90 1.63
CA ALA A 63 0.99 1.50 2.52
C ALA A 63 1.58 2.60 3.42
N SER A 64 2.84 2.46 3.84
CA SER A 64 3.55 3.50 4.61
C SER A 64 3.94 4.72 3.76
N LEU A 65 3.99 4.57 2.44
CA LEU A 65 4.28 5.64 1.48
C LEU A 65 3.01 6.33 0.96
N ASP A 66 1.83 5.87 1.38
CA ASP A 66 0.52 6.40 1.00
C ASP A 66 0.26 7.74 1.73
N SER A 67 1.08 8.74 1.39
CA SER A 67 0.99 10.15 1.82
C SER A 67 -0.39 10.76 1.55
N THR A 68 -1.15 10.17 0.62
CA THR A 68 -2.53 10.50 0.29
C THR A 68 -3.46 10.39 1.50
N LEU A 69 -3.25 9.42 2.40
CA LEU A 69 -4.04 9.29 3.63
C LEU A 69 -3.61 10.33 4.68
N ASP A 70 -2.30 10.53 4.83
CA ASP A 70 -1.74 11.52 5.75
C ASP A 70 -2.15 12.95 5.40
N ASP A 71 -2.23 13.29 4.11
CA ASP A 71 -2.68 14.62 3.67
C ASP A 71 -4.17 14.84 3.89
N LYS A 72 -5.01 13.80 3.71
CA LYS A 72 -6.44 13.87 4.03
C LYS A 72 -6.70 14.00 5.53
N LEU A 73 -5.89 13.35 6.37
CA LEU A 73 -6.04 13.41 7.84
C LEU A 73 -5.30 14.60 8.48
N ARG A 74 -4.41 15.29 7.75
CA ARG A 74 -3.65 16.46 8.22
C ARG A 74 -4.53 17.54 8.89
N PRO A 75 -5.66 18.00 8.32
CA PRO A 75 -6.49 19.03 8.97
C PRO A 75 -7.09 18.55 10.29
N LEU A 76 -7.52 17.28 10.37
CA LEU A 76 -8.07 16.69 11.59
C LEU A 76 -6.99 16.60 12.68
N ARG A 77 -5.79 16.14 12.34
CA ARG A 77 -4.65 16.01 13.27
C ARG A 77 -4.22 17.37 13.84
N ASN A 78 -4.15 18.41 13.01
CA ASN A 78 -3.83 19.77 13.47
C ASN A 78 -4.90 20.32 14.42
N CYS A 79 -6.18 20.01 14.17
CA CYS A 79 -7.29 20.40 15.04
C CYS A 79 -7.19 19.72 16.42
N ILE A 80 -6.91 18.41 16.43
CA ILE A 80 -6.72 17.62 17.65
C ILE A 80 -5.49 18.09 18.44
N ASP A 81 -4.38 18.42 17.77
CA ASP A 81 -3.19 18.97 18.44
C ASP A 81 -3.46 20.34 19.09
N ALA A 82 -4.25 21.19 18.45
CA ALA A 82 -4.70 22.47 19.03
C ALA A 82 -5.57 22.26 20.27
N CYS A 83 -6.37 21.19 20.31
CA CYS A 83 -7.19 20.83 21.48
C CYS A 83 -6.37 20.32 22.68
N LYS A 84 -5.10 19.97 22.50
CA LYS A 84 -4.24 19.40 23.57
C LYS A 84 -3.87 20.44 24.63
N SER A 85 -3.86 21.72 24.29
CA SER A 85 -3.66 22.83 25.23
C SER A 85 -4.94 23.25 25.94
N ASP A 86 -6.09 22.68 25.58
CA ASP A 86 -7.39 23.07 26.10
C ASP A 86 -7.76 22.27 27.37
N THR A 87 -8.45 22.92 28.31
CA THR A 87 -8.86 22.28 29.58
C THR A 87 -10.01 21.30 29.34
N GLU A 88 -10.75 21.47 28.23
CA GLU A 88 -11.86 20.60 27.80
C GLU A 88 -11.53 19.80 26.53
N ASN A 89 -10.37 19.10 26.53
CA ASN A 89 -9.86 18.40 25.35
C ASN A 89 -10.88 17.43 24.71
N LYS A 90 -11.78 16.81 25.50
CA LYS A 90 -12.75 15.82 25.02
C LYS A 90 -13.85 16.45 24.17
N LEU A 91 -14.32 17.64 24.54
CA LEU A 91 -15.33 18.35 23.74
C LEU A 91 -14.70 18.90 22.45
N CYS A 92 -13.51 19.49 22.58
CA CYS A 92 -12.78 20.06 21.43
C CYS A 92 -12.47 19.00 20.36
N VAL A 93 -11.97 17.82 20.76
CA VAL A 93 -11.70 16.72 19.82
C VAL A 93 -12.96 16.24 19.13
N ARG A 94 -14.08 16.10 19.86
CA ARG A 94 -15.36 15.69 19.26
C ARG A 94 -15.84 16.69 18.21
N THR A 95 -15.74 17.98 18.48
CA THR A 95 -16.11 19.03 17.52
C THR A 95 -15.21 19.00 16.28
N CYS A 96 -13.91 18.72 16.43
CA CYS A 96 -13.00 18.53 15.30
C CYS A 96 -13.40 17.32 14.43
N GLU A 97 -13.77 16.20 15.05
CA GLU A 97 -14.21 14.99 14.35
C GLU A 97 -15.53 15.21 13.61
N GLU A 98 -16.53 15.82 14.25
CA GLU A 98 -17.83 16.14 13.63
C GLU A 98 -17.66 17.04 12.40
N LYS A 99 -16.83 18.09 12.52
CA LYS A 99 -16.54 18.99 11.40
C LYS A 99 -15.83 18.28 10.24
N PHE A 100 -14.88 17.40 10.56
CA PHE A 100 -14.19 16.60 9.54
C PHE A 100 -15.15 15.63 8.82
N ILE A 101 -16.08 15.01 9.54
CA ILE A 101 -17.10 14.16 8.95
C ILE A 101 -18.01 14.97 8.04
N GLU A 102 -18.48 16.14 8.47
CA GLU A 102 -19.33 17.04 7.68
C GLU A 102 -18.66 17.44 6.34
N ASP A 103 -17.40 17.89 6.39
CA ASP A 103 -16.62 18.30 5.22
C ASP A 103 -16.41 17.15 4.21
N ASN A 104 -16.27 15.89 4.70
CA ASN A 104 -16.08 14.72 3.83
C ASN A 104 -17.39 14.08 3.36
N THR A 105 -18.51 14.34 4.03
CA THR A 105 -19.82 13.76 3.69
C THR A 105 -20.59 14.66 2.72
N LEU A 106 -20.40 15.99 2.79
CA LEU A 106 -21.01 16.97 1.88
C LEU A 106 -20.22 17.19 0.58
N GLY A 107 -19.04 16.58 0.44
CA GLY A 107 -18.16 16.71 -0.73
C GLY A 107 -18.43 15.73 -1.89
N TYR A 108 -19.67 15.24 -2.04
CA TYR A 108 -20.14 14.52 -3.24
C TYR A 108 -20.76 15.48 -4.26
#